data_AF-A0A180FZF3-F1
#
_entry.id   AF-A0A180FZF3-F1
#
_cell.length_a   1.000
_cell.length_b   1.000
_cell.length_c   1.000
_cell.angle_alpha   90.00
_cell.angle_beta   90.00
_cell.angle_gamma   90.00
#
_symmetry.space_group_name_H-M   'P 1'
#
loop_
_entity.id
_entity.type
_entity.pdbx_description
1 polymer ?
#
loop_
_entity_poly.entity_id
_entity_poly.type
_entity_poly.pdbx_seq_one_letter_code
_entity_poly.pdbx_strand_id
1 'polypeptide(L)'
;MSANNLIAEGVETHGVRTFSAKEMAFNILGLMHPLLSDVAQVEPVWADLNGGMDKLPDLAEISMKVRQELNEVANVRSKISLDNAMDFKVIHGVEAEAIHHPVKISPRANFTLPMPKLRPNFDNETSMTLLRGMLDLDKVIVIAGYAEVGPFGSSRTRWQMEAKGEFSIEGLLKLATITGLIKFVDGKLKNGKQYVGWVDAQTEEPVDDSQVKSKYEAQILAHTGVRFIEPELFRGYDPKRKGYTQEIELNHDLEAIETSRADAEKFKLQHGDKVDVWFDGDKCFIRFKKNAKIMIPKAVRFDRLVAGQIPTGWDARVFGIPDDIIAQVDRTSLWALVCTAEALMMAGITDSYELYKYILNPLARVSKDSTGSYSFPIKPDHLPTT
;
A
#
# COMPACT_ATOMS: atom_id res chain seq x y z
N MET A 1 31.31 -0.54 -5.44
CA MET A 1 32.65 -0.49 -4.79
C MET A 1 33.16 0.93 -4.88
N SER A 2 33.61 1.51 -3.77
CA SER A 2 34.27 2.82 -3.83
C SER A 2 35.59 2.70 -4.60
N ALA A 3 35.92 3.69 -5.43
CA ALA A 3 37.11 3.68 -6.28
C ALA A 3 38.42 3.51 -5.50
N ASN A 4 38.45 3.90 -4.22
CA ASN A 4 39.64 3.81 -3.37
C ASN A 4 39.76 2.46 -2.65
N ASN A 5 38.69 1.68 -2.53
CA ASN A 5 38.76 0.35 -1.93
C ASN A 5 39.53 -0.63 -2.84
N LEU A 6 39.48 -0.40 -4.15
CA LEU A 6 40.18 -1.22 -5.15
C LEU A 6 41.70 -1.15 -5.01
N ILE A 7 42.23 -0.02 -4.57
CA ILE A 7 43.68 0.20 -4.43
C ILE A 7 44.19 -0.06 -3.01
N ALA A 8 43.30 -0.28 -2.03
CA ALA A 8 43.68 -0.43 -0.62
C ALA A 8 44.67 -1.58 -0.43
N GLU A 9 44.41 -2.76 -0.99
CA GLU A 9 45.30 -3.92 -0.93
C GLU A 9 46.68 -3.61 -1.55
N GLY A 10 46.70 -2.95 -2.71
CA GLY A 10 47.94 -2.58 -3.39
C GLY A 10 48.71 -1.45 -2.69
N VAL A 11 48.07 -0.67 -1.83
CA VAL A 11 48.74 0.30 -0.96
C VAL A 11 49.27 -0.39 0.30
N GLU A 12 48.56 -1.37 0.86
CA GLU A 12 49.02 -2.14 2.03
C GLU A 12 50.28 -2.98 1.77
N THR A 13 50.51 -3.43 0.52
CA THR A 13 51.77 -4.12 0.14
C THR A 13 53.01 -3.25 0.33
N HIS A 14 52.85 -1.93 0.41
CA HIS A 14 53.94 -0.98 0.71
C HIS A 14 54.18 -0.78 2.21
N GLY A 15 53.57 -1.62 3.06
CA GLY A 15 53.81 -1.65 4.51
C GLY A 15 53.00 -0.64 5.32
N VAL A 16 51.94 -0.08 4.74
CA VAL A 16 50.97 0.78 5.43
C VAL A 16 49.69 0.00 5.75
N ARG A 17 48.89 0.53 6.68
CA ARG A 17 47.63 -0.09 7.10
C ARG A 17 46.44 0.77 6.70
N THR A 18 45.48 0.17 6.02
CA THR A 18 44.15 0.77 5.83
C THR A 18 43.21 0.31 6.94
N PHE A 19 42.14 1.08 7.18
CA PHE A 19 41.18 0.79 8.23
C PHE A 19 39.79 0.62 7.65
N SER A 20 39.07 -0.39 8.12
CA SER A 20 37.62 -0.44 8.01
C SER A 20 36.98 0.67 8.84
N ALA A 21 35.72 1.00 8.52
CA ALA A 21 34.97 2.00 9.29
C ALA A 21 34.86 1.63 10.78
N LYS A 22 34.82 0.33 11.11
CA LYS A 22 34.77 -0.16 12.50
C LYS A 22 36.11 0.00 13.23
N GLU A 23 37.23 -0.29 12.58
CA GLU A 23 38.57 -0.09 13.17
C GLU A 23 38.84 1.40 13.41
N MET A 24 38.51 2.26 12.45
CA MET A 24 38.67 3.70 12.63
C MET A 24 37.76 4.26 13.72
N ALA A 25 36.50 3.79 13.79
CA ALA A 25 35.60 4.13 14.89
C ALA A 25 36.16 3.69 16.25
N PHE A 26 36.74 2.49 16.35
CA PHE A 26 37.41 2.02 17.56
C PHE A 26 38.59 2.91 17.94
N ASN A 27 39.43 3.29 16.98
CA ASN A 27 40.58 4.17 17.21
C ASN A 27 40.15 5.56 17.71
N ILE A 28 39.08 6.14 17.15
CA ILE A 28 38.53 7.43 17.59
C ILE A 28 37.89 7.31 18.98
N LEU A 29 37.12 6.25 19.23
CA LEU A 29 36.52 5.98 20.55
C LEU A 29 37.60 5.79 21.63
N GLY A 30 38.75 5.24 21.26
CA GLY A 30 39.92 5.14 22.15
C GLY A 30 40.38 6.49 22.70
N LEU A 31 40.26 7.57 21.92
CA LEU A 31 40.60 8.93 22.35
C LEU A 31 39.66 9.49 23.43
N MET A 32 38.49 8.89 23.60
CA MET A 32 37.52 9.25 24.65
C MET A 32 37.79 8.51 25.98
N HIS A 33 38.84 7.69 26.06
CA HIS A 33 39.19 7.01 27.30
C HIS A 33 39.55 8.03 28.40
N PRO A 34 39.13 7.84 29.68
CA PRO A 34 39.34 8.81 30.76
C PRO A 34 40.79 9.28 30.89
N LEU A 35 41.75 8.37 30.73
CA LEU A 35 43.18 8.71 30.75
C LEU A 35 43.60 9.71 29.65
N LEU A 36 43.04 9.60 28.45
CA LEU A 36 43.32 10.55 27.35
C LEU A 36 42.49 11.83 27.50
N SER A 37 41.29 11.73 28.08
CA SER A 37 40.43 12.87 28.40
C SER A 37 41.08 13.79 29.45
N ASP A 38 41.70 13.23 30.49
CA ASP A 38 42.40 14.01 31.52
C ASP A 38 43.64 14.72 30.95
N VAL A 39 44.37 14.07 30.04
CA VAL A 39 45.51 14.68 29.32
C VAL A 39 45.03 15.79 28.39
N ALA A 40 43.93 15.56 27.67
CA ALA A 40 43.35 16.55 26.75
C ALA A 40 42.81 17.81 27.43
N GLN A 41 42.48 17.75 28.73
CA GLN A 41 42.09 18.93 29.52
C GLN A 41 43.27 19.85 29.85
N VAL A 42 44.49 19.32 29.85
CA VAL A 42 45.70 20.07 30.20
C VAL A 42 46.41 20.58 28.95
N GLU A 43 46.55 19.74 27.92
CA GLU A 43 47.19 20.09 26.65
C GLU A 43 46.45 19.51 25.43
N PRO A 44 46.49 20.18 24.26
CA PRO A 44 45.93 19.62 23.03
C PRO A 44 46.58 18.30 22.64
N VAL A 45 45.78 17.24 22.50
CA VAL A 45 46.25 15.90 22.09
C VAL A 45 46.22 15.78 20.56
N TRP A 46 47.38 15.52 19.95
CA TRP A 46 47.50 15.16 18.54
C TRP A 46 47.62 13.64 18.40
N ALA A 47 46.60 12.99 17.84
CA ALA A 47 46.57 11.55 17.63
C ALA A 47 46.70 11.22 16.13
N ASP A 48 47.85 10.66 15.73
CA ASP A 48 48.06 10.16 14.37
C ASP A 48 47.47 8.76 14.22
N LEU A 49 46.36 8.69 13.48
CA LEU A 49 45.64 7.47 13.16
C LEU A 49 45.73 7.13 11.66
N ASN A 50 46.76 7.62 10.96
CA ASN A 50 46.93 7.53 9.51
C ASN A 50 47.50 6.18 9.02
N GLY A 51 47.74 5.22 9.92
CA GLY A 51 48.16 3.86 9.53
C GLY A 51 49.55 3.80 8.86
N GLY A 52 50.39 4.81 9.10
CA GLY A 52 51.73 4.90 8.52
C GLY A 52 51.77 5.45 7.09
N MET A 53 50.66 5.99 6.54
CA MET A 53 50.65 6.56 5.20
C MET A 53 51.60 7.75 5.02
N ASP A 54 51.92 8.48 6.09
CA ASP A 54 52.90 9.57 6.09
C ASP A 54 54.35 9.10 5.85
N LYS A 55 54.62 7.80 6.02
CA LYS A 55 55.95 7.21 5.78
C LYS A 55 56.21 6.88 4.31
N LEU A 56 55.21 7.03 3.44
CA LEU A 56 55.35 6.79 2.01
C LEU A 56 55.85 8.05 1.30
N PRO A 57 56.92 7.97 0.48
CA PRO A 57 57.53 9.14 -0.14
C PRO A 57 56.63 9.85 -1.17
N ASP A 58 55.82 9.10 -1.93
CA ASP A 58 54.78 9.66 -2.80
C ASP A 58 53.55 8.74 -2.87
N LEU A 59 52.59 8.99 -1.98
CA LEU A 59 51.33 8.23 -1.93
C LEU A 59 50.48 8.41 -3.20
N ALA A 60 50.56 9.58 -3.85
CA ALA A 60 49.75 9.89 -5.02
C ALA A 60 50.23 9.07 -6.22
N GLU A 61 51.55 9.03 -6.45
CA GLU A 61 52.15 8.23 -7.51
C GLU A 61 51.89 6.73 -7.31
N ILE A 62 52.10 6.21 -6.09
CA ILE A 62 51.85 4.80 -5.76
C ILE A 62 50.38 4.44 -6.00
N SER A 63 49.46 5.28 -5.53
CA SER A 63 48.01 5.05 -5.71
C SER A 63 47.60 5.09 -7.18
N MET A 64 48.18 5.99 -7.97
CA MET A 64 47.92 6.09 -9.41
C MET A 64 48.47 4.87 -10.15
N LYS A 65 49.68 4.43 -9.82
CA LYS A 65 50.32 3.27 -10.44
C LYS A 65 49.54 1.99 -10.18
N VAL A 66 49.20 1.70 -8.93
CA VAL A 66 48.37 0.53 -8.55
C VAL A 66 47.04 0.57 -9.29
N ARG A 67 46.42 1.75 -9.42
CA ARG A 67 45.16 1.90 -10.17
C ARG A 67 45.33 1.62 -11.67
N GLN A 68 46.41 2.10 -12.28
CA GLN A 68 46.70 1.86 -13.68
C GLN A 68 46.93 0.38 -13.95
N GLU A 69 47.76 -0.28 -13.15
CA GLU A 69 48.05 -1.71 -13.27
C GLU A 69 46.78 -2.56 -13.16
N LEU A 70 45.93 -2.30 -12.15
CA LEU A 70 44.67 -3.02 -11.98
C LEU A 70 43.72 -2.83 -13.16
N ASN A 71 43.59 -1.60 -13.67
CA ASN A 71 42.73 -1.31 -14.82
C ASN A 71 43.28 -1.92 -16.11
N GLU A 72 44.59 -1.92 -16.29
CA GLU A 72 45.24 -2.54 -17.44
C GLU A 72 45.02 -4.05 -17.44
N VAL A 73 45.29 -4.72 -16.31
CA VAL A 73 45.04 -6.16 -16.15
C VAL A 73 43.56 -6.49 -16.38
N ALA A 74 42.64 -5.71 -15.82
CA ALA A 74 41.21 -5.90 -16.03
C ALA A 74 40.79 -5.72 -17.50
N ASN A 75 41.29 -4.68 -18.16
CA ASN A 75 41.00 -4.41 -19.57
C ASN A 75 41.55 -5.50 -20.49
N VAL A 76 42.80 -5.92 -20.27
CA VAL A 76 43.43 -6.99 -21.06
C VAL A 76 42.65 -8.30 -20.89
N ARG A 77 42.33 -8.70 -19.65
CA ARG A 77 41.54 -9.91 -19.38
C ARG A 77 40.14 -9.84 -19.97
N SER A 78 39.46 -8.69 -19.85
CA SER A 78 38.13 -8.51 -20.44
C SER A 78 38.16 -8.62 -21.96
N LYS A 79 39.15 -8.02 -22.63
CA LYS A 79 39.31 -8.11 -24.08
C LYS A 79 39.61 -9.53 -24.53
N ILE A 80 40.54 -10.22 -23.87
CA ILE A 80 40.85 -11.63 -24.14
C ILE A 80 39.59 -12.50 -23.96
N SER A 81 38.80 -12.28 -22.90
CA SER A 81 37.58 -13.04 -22.67
C SER A 81 36.51 -12.81 -23.74
N LEU A 82 36.36 -11.57 -24.23
CA LEU A 82 35.42 -11.24 -25.29
C LEU A 82 35.87 -11.84 -26.63
N ASP A 83 37.17 -11.78 -26.91
CA ASP A 83 37.77 -12.35 -28.12
C ASP A 83 37.60 -13.87 -28.15
N ASN A 84 37.96 -14.56 -27.06
CA ASN A 84 37.75 -16.00 -26.91
C ASN A 84 36.27 -16.40 -27.07
N ALA A 85 35.34 -15.58 -26.59
CA ALA A 85 33.90 -15.84 -26.76
C ALA A 85 33.46 -15.70 -28.22
N MET A 86 33.99 -14.71 -28.94
CA MET A 86 33.73 -14.53 -30.37
C MET A 86 34.36 -15.66 -31.20
N ASP A 87 35.60 -16.04 -30.92
CA ASP A 87 36.27 -17.17 -31.58
C ASP A 87 35.50 -18.48 -31.37
N PHE A 88 35.05 -18.74 -30.14
CA PHE A 88 34.24 -19.91 -29.84
C PHE A 88 32.95 -19.94 -30.68
N LYS A 89 32.27 -18.79 -30.82
CA LYS A 89 31.06 -18.62 -31.63
C LYS A 89 31.31 -18.83 -33.12
N VAL A 90 32.44 -18.38 -33.66
CA VAL A 90 32.81 -18.56 -35.06
C VAL A 90 33.13 -20.03 -35.36
N ILE A 91 33.86 -20.71 -34.46
CA ILE A 91 34.30 -22.10 -34.64
C ILE A 91 33.13 -23.09 -34.49
N HIS A 92 32.29 -22.91 -33.46
CA HIS A 92 31.26 -23.89 -33.08
C HIS A 92 29.85 -23.48 -33.50
N GLY A 93 29.66 -22.27 -34.03
CA GLY A 93 28.37 -21.74 -34.45
C GLY A 93 27.50 -21.24 -33.28
N VAL A 94 26.38 -20.60 -33.64
CA VAL A 94 25.46 -19.95 -32.68
C VAL A 94 24.71 -20.98 -31.82
N GLU A 95 24.51 -22.19 -32.32
CA GLU A 95 23.81 -23.26 -31.60
C GLU A 95 24.63 -23.80 -30.42
N ALA A 96 25.95 -23.93 -30.57
CA ALA A 96 26.84 -24.34 -29.49
C ALA A 96 26.90 -23.29 -28.38
N GLU A 97 26.87 -22.01 -28.73
CA GLU A 97 26.79 -20.90 -27.77
C GLU A 97 25.46 -20.93 -26.99
N ALA A 98 24.34 -21.25 -27.66
CA ALA A 98 23.03 -21.32 -27.02
C ALA A 98 22.93 -22.40 -25.93
N ILE A 99 23.65 -23.52 -26.08
CA ILE A 99 23.72 -24.60 -25.07
C ILE A 99 24.37 -24.11 -23.76
N HIS A 100 25.34 -23.20 -23.86
CA HIS A 100 26.04 -22.65 -22.71
C HIS A 100 25.25 -21.56 -21.97
N HIS A 101 24.16 -21.05 -22.56
CA HIS A 101 23.31 -20.06 -21.92
C HIS A 101 22.26 -20.75 -21.04
N PRO A 102 22.34 -20.62 -19.70
CA PRO A 102 21.33 -21.21 -18.83
C PRO A 102 19.99 -20.50 -19.04
N VAL A 103 18.92 -21.29 -19.17
CA VAL A 103 17.55 -20.76 -19.19
C VAL A 103 17.22 -20.21 -17.82
N LYS A 104 17.10 -18.89 -17.70
CA LYS A 104 16.68 -18.21 -16.47
C LYS A 104 15.15 -18.26 -16.37
N ILE A 105 14.64 -18.83 -15.29
CA ILE A 105 13.21 -18.90 -15.01
C ILE A 105 12.85 -17.69 -14.15
N SER A 106 11.92 -16.86 -14.62
CA SER A 106 11.36 -15.77 -13.82
C SER A 106 10.29 -16.30 -12.86
N PRO A 107 10.24 -15.82 -11.61
CA PRO A 107 9.20 -16.19 -10.67
C PRO A 107 7.86 -15.60 -11.09
N ARG A 108 6.78 -16.36 -10.87
CA ARG A 108 5.39 -15.90 -10.98
C ARG A 108 4.73 -15.94 -9.62
N ALA A 109 3.73 -15.07 -9.42
CA ALA A 109 2.95 -15.05 -8.20
C ALA A 109 2.17 -16.36 -8.05
N ASN A 110 2.25 -16.97 -6.87
CA ASN A 110 1.45 -18.15 -6.55
C ASN A 110 0.54 -17.87 -5.35
N PHE A 111 -0.72 -17.53 -5.64
CA PHE A 111 -1.70 -17.24 -4.60
C PHE A 111 -2.12 -18.52 -3.88
N THR A 112 -1.77 -18.61 -2.61
CA THR A 112 -2.20 -19.68 -1.73
C THR A 112 -3.11 -19.15 -0.63
N LEU A 113 -4.04 -19.98 -0.17
CA LEU A 113 -4.79 -19.73 1.07
C LEU A 113 -3.88 -20.09 2.24
N PRO A 114 -3.53 -19.15 3.14
CA PRO A 114 -2.63 -19.42 4.25
C PRO A 114 -3.36 -20.15 5.38
N MET A 115 -3.83 -21.37 5.09
CA MET A 115 -4.46 -22.24 6.09
C MET A 115 -3.42 -22.63 7.15
N PRO A 116 -3.78 -22.64 8.44
CA PRO A 116 -2.89 -23.13 9.49
C PRO A 116 -2.43 -24.57 9.17
N LYS A 117 -1.11 -24.81 9.23
CA LYS A 117 -0.56 -26.15 9.01
C LYS A 117 -0.96 -27.04 10.18
N LEU A 118 -1.75 -28.08 9.90
CA LEU A 118 -2.06 -29.12 10.87
C LEU A 118 -0.79 -29.91 11.16
N ARG A 119 -0.43 -30.06 12.44
CA ARG A 119 0.74 -30.84 12.85
C ARG A 119 0.42 -32.33 12.74
N PRO A 120 1.27 -33.14 12.10
CA PRO A 120 1.11 -34.59 12.15
C PRO A 120 1.32 -35.09 13.60
N ASN A 121 0.53 -36.07 14.03
CA ASN A 121 0.61 -36.75 15.34
C ASN A 121 0.24 -35.91 16.59
N PHE A 122 -0.56 -34.85 16.44
CA PHE A 122 -1.04 -34.04 17.55
C PHE A 122 -1.70 -34.85 18.69
N ASP A 123 -2.40 -35.94 18.35
CA ASP A 123 -3.11 -36.80 19.32
C ASP A 123 -2.20 -37.61 20.25
N ASN A 124 -0.90 -37.73 19.93
CA ASN A 124 0.05 -38.56 20.69
C ASN A 124 0.87 -37.77 21.72
N GLU A 125 0.65 -36.46 21.85
CA GLU A 125 1.32 -35.64 22.86
C GLU A 125 0.67 -35.84 24.24
N THR A 126 1.51 -36.09 25.26
CA THR A 126 1.09 -36.41 26.63
C THR A 126 0.21 -35.31 27.26
N SER A 127 0.43 -34.05 26.88
CA SER A 127 -0.37 -32.89 27.28
C SER A 127 -1.80 -32.92 26.72
N MET A 128 -1.97 -33.41 25.47
CA MET A 128 -3.28 -33.47 24.81
C MET A 128 -4.11 -34.67 25.27
N THR A 129 -3.46 -35.75 25.73
CA THR A 129 -4.18 -36.93 26.25
C THR A 129 -5.04 -36.59 27.46
N LEU A 130 -4.60 -35.67 28.32
CA LEU A 130 -5.34 -35.22 29.51
C LEU A 130 -6.58 -34.37 29.18
N LEU A 131 -6.56 -33.66 28.05
CA LEU A 131 -7.66 -32.79 27.62
C LEU A 131 -8.73 -33.54 26.81
N ARG A 132 -8.45 -34.77 26.40
CA ARG A 132 -9.33 -35.57 25.54
C ARG A 132 -10.63 -35.90 26.26
N GLY A 133 -11.75 -35.45 25.70
CA GLY A 133 -13.09 -35.68 26.25
C GLY A 133 -13.44 -34.79 27.46
N MET A 134 -12.57 -33.85 27.84
CA MET A 134 -12.84 -32.92 28.94
C MET A 134 -13.73 -31.74 28.51
N LEU A 135 -13.64 -31.34 27.24
CA LEU A 135 -14.34 -30.19 26.70
C LEU A 135 -15.54 -30.63 25.85
N ASP A 136 -16.68 -30.01 26.11
CA ASP A 136 -17.85 -30.06 25.26
C ASP A 136 -17.61 -29.17 24.03
N LEU A 137 -17.29 -29.78 22.89
CA LEU A 137 -16.91 -29.06 21.67
C LEU A 137 -18.03 -28.19 21.11
N ASP A 138 -19.30 -28.49 21.42
CA ASP A 138 -20.45 -27.68 21.00
C ASP A 138 -20.48 -26.30 21.67
N LYS A 139 -19.72 -26.12 22.76
CA LYS A 139 -19.59 -24.86 23.50
C LYS A 139 -18.25 -24.15 23.26
N VAL A 140 -17.37 -24.73 22.44
CA VAL A 140 -16.08 -24.12 22.13
C VAL A 140 -16.20 -23.27 20.87
N ILE A 141 -16.08 -21.96 21.03
CA ILE A 141 -16.09 -21.02 19.91
C ILE A 141 -14.71 -20.99 19.23
N VAL A 142 -14.71 -21.12 17.91
CA VAL A 142 -13.51 -21.06 17.08
C VAL A 142 -13.66 -20.02 15.98
N ILE A 143 -12.54 -19.42 15.57
CA ILE A 143 -12.49 -18.55 14.40
C ILE A 143 -12.12 -19.41 13.19
N ALA A 144 -13.09 -19.67 12.31
CA ALA A 144 -12.87 -20.49 11.11
C ALA A 144 -12.22 -19.68 9.97
N GLY A 145 -12.50 -18.39 9.87
CA GLY A 145 -11.95 -17.51 8.84
C GLY A 145 -12.04 -16.04 9.24
N TYR A 146 -11.20 -15.21 8.61
CA TYR A 146 -11.14 -13.78 8.86
C TYR A 146 -10.71 -13.05 7.58
N ALA A 147 -11.10 -11.79 7.47
CA ALA A 147 -10.65 -10.87 6.43
C ALA A 147 -10.81 -9.44 6.91
N GLU A 148 -10.34 -8.49 6.10
CA GLU A 148 -10.50 -7.06 6.34
C GLU A 148 -10.49 -6.32 5.00
N VAL A 149 -11.08 -5.13 4.99
CA VAL A 149 -10.84 -4.11 3.97
C VAL A 149 -10.31 -2.89 4.72
N GLY A 150 -9.02 -2.61 4.55
CA GLY A 150 -8.32 -1.60 5.33
C GLY A 150 -7.33 -0.78 4.51
N PRO A 151 -6.59 0.14 5.15
CA PRO A 151 -5.65 1.02 4.46
C PRO A 151 -4.53 0.30 3.69
N PHE A 152 -4.22 -0.94 4.07
CA PHE A 152 -3.25 -1.80 3.39
C PHE A 152 -3.92 -2.89 2.52
N GLY A 153 -5.17 -2.69 2.12
CA GLY A 153 -5.95 -3.65 1.32
C GLY A 153 -6.57 -4.74 2.18
N SER A 154 -6.18 -6.00 1.93
CA SER A 154 -6.71 -7.18 2.64
C SER A 154 -5.83 -7.62 3.82
N SER A 155 -6.31 -8.56 4.63
CA SER A 155 -5.55 -9.06 5.79
C SER A 155 -4.20 -9.67 5.41
N ARG A 156 -4.06 -10.20 4.18
CA ARG A 156 -2.80 -10.75 3.68
C ARG A 156 -1.77 -9.65 3.40
N THR A 157 -2.17 -8.61 2.69
CA THR A 157 -1.29 -7.50 2.31
C THR A 157 -0.96 -6.65 3.52
N ARG A 158 -1.92 -6.40 4.40
CA ARG A 158 -1.66 -5.78 5.71
C ARG A 158 -0.69 -6.61 6.55
N TRP A 159 -0.82 -7.93 6.61
CA TRP A 159 0.14 -8.79 7.34
C TRP A 159 1.57 -8.69 6.81
N GLN A 160 1.75 -8.63 5.49
CA GLN A 160 3.07 -8.47 4.91
C GLN A 160 3.72 -7.15 5.33
N MET A 161 2.96 -6.05 5.26
CA MET A 161 3.45 -4.75 5.69
C MET A 161 3.71 -4.70 7.19
N GLU A 162 2.83 -5.28 8.02
CA GLU A 162 2.99 -5.28 9.47
C GLU A 162 4.17 -6.15 9.94
N ALA A 163 4.33 -7.34 9.37
CA ALA A 163 5.33 -8.30 9.82
C ALA A 163 6.71 -8.08 9.19
N LYS A 164 6.79 -7.54 7.97
CA LYS A 164 8.05 -7.41 7.22
C LYS A 164 8.37 -5.99 6.75
N GLY A 165 7.38 -5.10 6.69
CA GLY A 165 7.56 -3.74 6.15
C GLY A 165 7.74 -3.69 4.62
N GLU A 166 7.58 -4.81 3.92
CA GLU A 166 7.66 -4.90 2.47
C GLU A 166 6.61 -5.90 1.94
N PHE A 167 6.19 -5.70 0.69
CA PHE A 167 5.26 -6.60 0.02
C PHE A 167 5.97 -7.70 -0.78
N SER A 168 5.36 -8.88 -0.83
CA SER A 168 5.76 -9.93 -1.76
C SER A 168 5.24 -9.63 -3.17
N ILE A 169 5.66 -10.41 -4.18
CA ILE A 169 5.12 -10.31 -5.54
C ILE A 169 3.60 -10.52 -5.51
N GLU A 170 3.11 -11.52 -4.77
CA GLU A 170 1.67 -11.77 -4.60
C GLU A 170 0.96 -10.60 -3.94
N GLY A 171 1.57 -9.98 -2.93
CA GLY A 171 1.00 -8.83 -2.24
C GLY A 171 0.86 -7.61 -3.15
N LEU A 172 1.92 -7.28 -3.89
CA LEU A 172 1.91 -6.17 -4.85
C LEU A 172 0.97 -6.43 -6.00
N LEU A 173 0.93 -7.66 -6.51
CA LEU A 173 0.05 -8.03 -7.60
C LEU A 173 -1.41 -7.95 -7.15
N LYS A 174 -1.74 -8.41 -5.94
CA LYS A 174 -3.08 -8.21 -5.35
C LYS A 174 -3.42 -6.72 -5.20
N LEU A 175 -2.50 -5.91 -4.66
CA LEU A 175 -2.72 -4.47 -4.51
C LEU A 175 -2.92 -3.79 -5.87
N ALA A 176 -2.05 -4.06 -6.84
CA ALA A 176 -2.14 -3.53 -8.19
C ALA A 176 -3.47 -3.88 -8.88
N THR A 177 -3.98 -5.10 -8.65
CA THR A 177 -5.30 -5.50 -9.18
C THR A 177 -6.43 -4.74 -8.49
N ILE A 178 -6.46 -4.68 -7.16
CA ILE A 178 -7.57 -4.01 -6.45
C ILE A 178 -7.58 -2.51 -6.66
N THR A 179 -6.42 -1.87 -6.87
CA THR A 179 -6.30 -0.44 -7.17
C THR A 179 -6.48 -0.12 -8.66
N GLY A 180 -6.73 -1.14 -9.50
CA GLY A 180 -6.96 -0.96 -10.93
C GLY A 180 -5.74 -0.54 -11.75
N LEU A 181 -4.52 -0.82 -11.26
CA LEU A 181 -3.28 -0.56 -12.02
C LEU A 181 -3.04 -1.63 -13.09
N ILE A 182 -3.42 -2.87 -12.79
CA ILE A 182 -3.34 -3.99 -13.73
C ILE A 182 -4.69 -4.68 -13.85
N LYS A 183 -4.93 -5.30 -15.01
CA LYS A 183 -6.10 -6.13 -15.27
C LYS A 183 -5.67 -7.47 -15.85
N PHE A 184 -6.41 -8.53 -15.53
CA PHE A 184 -6.16 -9.84 -16.14
C PHE A 184 -6.89 -9.92 -17.48
N VAL A 185 -6.20 -10.39 -18.51
CA VAL A 185 -6.75 -10.60 -19.85
C VAL A 185 -6.52 -12.05 -20.26
N ASP A 186 -7.59 -12.69 -20.72
CA ASP A 186 -7.56 -13.95 -21.46
C ASP A 186 -8.18 -13.70 -22.83
N GLY A 187 -7.33 -13.52 -23.85
CA GLY A 187 -7.81 -13.17 -25.19
C GLY A 187 -6.74 -12.57 -26.08
N LYS A 188 -7.16 -11.82 -27.09
CA LYS A 188 -6.25 -11.14 -28.01
C LYS A 188 -5.89 -9.75 -27.48
N LEU A 189 -4.59 -9.45 -27.47
CA LEU A 189 -4.09 -8.10 -27.24
C LEU A 189 -4.41 -7.19 -28.44
N LYS A 190 -4.21 -5.87 -28.25
CA LYS A 190 -4.28 -4.87 -29.34
C LYS A 190 -3.44 -5.23 -30.57
N ASN A 191 -2.33 -5.93 -30.38
CA ASN A 191 -1.44 -6.39 -31.45
C ASN A 191 -1.92 -7.68 -32.16
N GLY A 192 -3.10 -8.19 -31.82
CA GLY A 192 -3.71 -9.39 -32.39
C GLY A 192 -3.15 -10.72 -31.87
N LYS A 193 -2.10 -10.70 -31.04
CA LYS A 193 -1.54 -11.93 -30.43
C LYS A 193 -2.44 -12.43 -29.31
N GLN A 194 -2.60 -13.74 -29.24
CA GLN A 194 -3.23 -14.39 -28.09
C GLN A 194 -2.33 -14.20 -26.86
N TYR A 195 -2.92 -13.80 -25.74
CA TYR A 195 -2.23 -13.56 -24.49
C TYR A 195 -3.14 -13.93 -23.32
N VAL A 196 -2.52 -14.52 -22.30
CA VAL A 196 -3.17 -14.85 -21.03
C VAL A 196 -2.25 -14.36 -19.93
N GLY A 197 -2.69 -13.36 -19.18
CA GLY A 197 -1.87 -12.76 -18.13
C GLY A 197 -2.29 -11.34 -17.76
N TRP A 198 -1.40 -10.67 -17.03
CA TRP A 198 -1.60 -9.30 -16.56
C TRP A 198 -1.24 -8.30 -17.65
N VAL A 199 -2.08 -7.29 -17.80
CA VAL A 199 -1.77 -6.12 -18.61
C VAL A 199 -1.94 -4.86 -17.77
N ASP A 200 -1.19 -3.83 -18.11
CA ASP A 200 -1.38 -2.50 -17.53
C ASP A 200 -2.79 -1.98 -17.88
N ALA A 201 -3.49 -1.41 -16.91
CA ALA A 201 -4.87 -0.97 -17.11
C ALA A 201 -4.98 0.25 -18.05
N GLN A 202 -3.94 1.09 -18.13
CA GLN A 202 -3.92 2.30 -18.95
C GLN A 202 -3.39 2.01 -20.36
N THR A 203 -2.23 1.35 -20.46
CA THR A 203 -1.56 1.11 -21.75
C THR A 203 -2.04 -0.15 -22.45
N GLU A 204 -2.56 -1.12 -21.69
CA GLU A 204 -2.87 -2.49 -22.12
C GLU A 204 -1.66 -3.28 -22.62
N GLU A 205 -0.46 -2.89 -22.20
CA GLU A 205 0.76 -3.64 -22.46
C GLU A 205 0.91 -4.81 -21.48
N PRO A 206 1.43 -5.97 -21.93
CA PRO A 206 1.74 -7.10 -21.07
C PRO A 206 2.67 -6.74 -19.91
N VAL A 207 2.33 -7.25 -18.73
CA VAL A 207 3.12 -7.11 -17.51
C VAL A 207 3.44 -8.50 -16.99
N ASP A 208 4.74 -8.80 -16.87
CA ASP A 208 5.19 -10.01 -16.17
C ASP A 208 5.17 -9.77 -14.65
N ASP A 209 4.77 -10.77 -13.87
CA ASP A 209 4.71 -10.72 -12.41
C ASP A 209 6.01 -10.20 -11.78
N SER A 210 7.17 -10.57 -12.34
CA SER A 210 8.49 -10.11 -11.85
C SER A 210 8.73 -8.60 -12.01
N GLN A 211 8.00 -7.95 -12.92
CA GLN A 211 8.09 -6.51 -13.18
C GLN A 211 7.14 -5.67 -12.32
N VAL A 212 6.18 -6.31 -11.65
CA VAL A 212 5.15 -5.59 -10.89
C VAL A 212 5.79 -4.73 -9.78
N LYS A 213 6.84 -5.24 -9.14
CA LYS A 213 7.58 -4.51 -8.11
C LYS A 213 8.25 -3.25 -8.65
N SER A 214 9.07 -3.38 -9.69
CA SER A 214 9.78 -2.24 -10.27
C SER A 214 8.86 -1.20 -10.91
N LYS A 215 7.71 -1.61 -11.46
CA LYS A 215 6.75 -0.70 -12.11
C LYS A 215 5.80 0.00 -11.13
N TYR A 216 5.23 -0.71 -10.16
CA TYR A 216 4.07 -0.21 -9.41
C TYR A 216 4.30 -0.03 -7.91
N GLU A 217 5.35 -0.60 -7.30
CA GLU A 217 5.54 -0.55 -5.84
C GLU A 217 5.60 0.89 -5.31
N ALA A 218 6.34 1.78 -5.98
CA ALA A 218 6.45 3.18 -5.56
C ALA A 218 5.09 3.90 -5.56
N GLN A 219 4.27 3.66 -6.59
CA GLN A 219 2.92 4.24 -6.70
C GLN A 219 1.98 3.63 -5.65
N ILE A 220 2.02 2.31 -5.45
CA ILE A 220 1.21 1.61 -4.45
C ILE A 220 1.53 2.14 -3.05
N LEU A 221 2.81 2.25 -2.69
CA LEU A 221 3.24 2.75 -1.38
C LEU A 221 2.82 4.20 -1.14
N ALA A 222 2.86 5.05 -2.18
CA ALA A 222 2.42 6.44 -2.06
C ALA A 222 0.91 6.58 -1.76
N HIS A 223 0.11 5.64 -2.25
CA HIS A 223 -1.36 5.68 -2.20
C HIS A 223 -1.99 4.57 -1.33
N THR A 224 -1.23 4.03 -0.38
CA THR A 224 -1.65 2.96 0.53
C THR A 224 -1.27 3.33 1.97
N GLY A 225 -2.08 2.93 2.95
CA GLY A 225 -1.80 3.16 4.37
C GLY A 225 -2.18 4.55 4.88
N VAL A 226 -1.43 5.05 5.85
CA VAL A 226 -1.65 6.36 6.49
C VAL A 226 -0.99 7.45 5.66
N ARG A 227 -1.80 8.34 5.09
CA ARG A 227 -1.33 9.40 4.18
C ARG A 227 -2.23 10.63 4.23
N PHE A 228 -1.83 11.70 3.55
CA PHE A 228 -2.65 12.91 3.40
C PHE A 228 -3.99 12.56 2.75
N ILE A 229 -5.06 13.20 3.23
CA ILE A 229 -6.42 12.98 2.72
C ILE A 229 -6.47 13.35 1.24
N GLU A 230 -6.88 12.38 0.42
CA GLU A 230 -7.08 12.54 -1.01
C GLU A 230 -8.55 12.91 -1.27
N PRO A 231 -8.86 14.13 -1.75
CA PRO A 231 -10.25 14.60 -1.89
C PRO A 231 -11.12 13.72 -2.81
N GLU A 232 -10.51 13.07 -3.80
CA GLU A 232 -11.14 12.15 -4.74
C GLU A 232 -11.79 10.97 -4.00
N LEU A 233 -11.16 10.50 -2.93
CA LEU A 233 -11.67 9.43 -2.08
C LEU A 233 -12.79 9.90 -1.15
N PHE A 234 -13.08 11.20 -1.03
CA PHE A 234 -14.06 11.72 -0.07
C PHE A 234 -15.03 12.73 -0.69
N ARG A 235 -15.45 12.50 -1.95
CA ARG A 235 -16.44 13.35 -2.66
C ARG A 235 -16.03 14.83 -2.72
N GLY A 236 -14.74 15.10 -2.88
CA GLY A 236 -14.19 16.46 -2.95
C GLY A 236 -13.92 17.12 -1.58
N TYR A 237 -13.97 16.36 -0.48
CA TYR A 237 -13.61 16.88 0.83
C TYR A 237 -12.12 17.25 0.89
N ASP A 238 -11.85 18.55 1.04
CA ASP A 238 -10.52 19.09 1.25
C ASP A 238 -10.41 19.65 2.68
N PRO A 239 -9.61 19.04 3.57
CA PRO A 239 -9.37 19.55 4.91
C PRO A 239 -8.87 21.00 4.95
N LYS A 240 -8.12 21.45 3.93
CA LYS A 240 -7.63 22.84 3.85
C LYS A 240 -8.73 23.83 3.51
N ARG A 241 -9.86 23.36 2.96
CA ARG A 241 -11.02 24.16 2.55
C ARG A 241 -12.32 23.47 2.99
N LYS A 242 -12.48 23.27 4.30
CA LYS A 242 -13.68 22.65 4.85
C LYS A 242 -14.86 23.62 4.77
N GLY A 243 -15.86 23.29 3.96
CA GLY A 243 -17.07 24.10 3.77
C GLY A 243 -17.96 24.11 5.01
N TYR A 244 -18.44 25.29 5.38
CA TYR A 244 -19.45 25.53 6.42
C TYR A 244 -20.48 26.50 5.87
N THR A 245 -21.72 26.41 6.32
CA THR A 245 -22.73 27.43 6.08
C THR A 245 -22.97 28.20 7.36
N GLN A 246 -23.03 29.52 7.27
CA GLN A 246 -23.37 30.40 8.39
C GLN A 246 -24.72 31.03 8.13
N GLU A 247 -25.63 30.88 9.09
CA GLU A 247 -26.89 31.61 9.09
C GLU A 247 -26.61 33.08 9.36
N ILE A 248 -27.10 33.95 8.49
CA ILE A 248 -27.08 35.40 8.69
C ILE A 248 -28.47 35.97 8.46
N GLU A 249 -28.77 37.08 9.13
CA GLU A 249 -29.99 37.84 8.92
C GLU A 249 -29.69 39.04 8.00
N LEU A 250 -30.57 39.25 7.01
CA LEU A 250 -30.39 40.32 6.02
C LEU A 250 -30.66 41.70 6.62
N ASN A 251 -29.75 42.64 6.39
CA ASN A 251 -29.89 44.02 6.87
C ASN A 251 -30.71 44.91 5.92
N HIS A 252 -30.86 44.50 4.67
CA HIS A 252 -31.60 45.19 3.60
C HIS A 252 -32.27 44.16 2.68
N ASP A 253 -33.22 44.62 1.87
CA ASP A 253 -33.88 43.80 0.87
C ASP A 253 -32.90 43.44 -0.26
N LEU A 254 -32.88 42.18 -0.69
CA LEU A 254 -32.07 41.74 -1.83
C LEU A 254 -32.73 42.13 -3.16
N GLU A 255 -31.99 41.96 -4.25
CA GLU A 255 -32.55 42.06 -5.60
C GLU A 255 -33.51 40.91 -5.89
N ALA A 256 -34.42 41.15 -6.85
CA ALA A 256 -35.36 40.15 -7.30
C ALA A 256 -34.63 39.02 -8.05
N ILE A 257 -34.96 37.78 -7.72
CA ILE A 257 -34.38 36.59 -8.36
C ILE A 257 -35.50 35.87 -9.10
N GLU A 258 -35.26 35.52 -10.36
CA GLU A 258 -36.16 34.70 -11.15
C GLU A 258 -36.12 33.25 -10.66
N THR A 259 -37.28 32.64 -10.45
CA THR A 259 -37.38 31.26 -9.97
C THR A 259 -38.61 30.55 -10.53
N SER A 260 -38.73 29.25 -10.27
CA SER A 260 -39.93 28.49 -10.61
C SER A 260 -41.08 28.84 -9.66
N ARG A 261 -42.33 28.78 -10.14
CA ARG A 261 -43.50 28.99 -9.28
C ARG A 261 -43.52 28.05 -8.07
N ALA A 262 -43.13 26.79 -8.28
CA ALA A 262 -43.08 25.79 -7.22
C ALA A 262 -42.06 26.14 -6.13
N ASP A 263 -40.91 26.72 -6.50
CA ASP A 263 -39.91 27.12 -5.50
C ASP A 263 -40.27 28.45 -4.83
N ALA A 264 -40.89 29.39 -5.56
CA ALA A 264 -41.40 30.63 -4.97
C ALA A 264 -42.43 30.37 -3.85
N GLU A 265 -43.33 29.41 -4.05
CA GLU A 265 -44.29 28.97 -3.03
C GLU A 265 -43.56 28.37 -1.81
N LYS A 266 -42.49 27.58 -2.01
CA LYS A 266 -41.67 27.05 -0.90
C LYS A 266 -40.94 28.16 -0.13
N PHE A 267 -40.37 29.14 -0.82
CA PHE A 267 -39.72 30.28 -0.18
C PHE A 267 -40.72 31.12 0.60
N LYS A 268 -41.93 31.34 0.06
CA LYS A 268 -43.00 32.05 0.76
C LYS A 268 -43.47 31.29 2.00
N LEU A 269 -43.58 29.96 1.91
CA LEU A 269 -43.94 29.10 3.05
C LEU A 269 -42.91 29.16 4.18
N GLN A 270 -41.61 29.15 3.85
CA GLN A 270 -40.53 29.17 4.84
C GLN A 270 -40.32 30.57 5.46
N HIS A 271 -40.41 31.65 4.67
CA HIS A 271 -40.02 32.99 5.10
C HIS A 271 -41.20 33.94 5.40
N GLY A 272 -42.43 33.56 5.04
CA GLY A 272 -43.64 34.34 5.33
C GLY A 272 -43.57 35.77 4.77
N ASP A 273 -43.76 36.78 5.62
CA ASP A 273 -43.75 38.20 5.22
C ASP A 273 -42.37 38.72 4.82
N LYS A 274 -41.31 37.96 5.11
CA LYS A 274 -39.92 38.31 4.82
C LYS A 274 -39.49 37.97 3.38
N VAL A 275 -40.41 37.47 2.54
CA VAL A 275 -40.21 37.27 1.11
C VAL A 275 -41.43 37.79 0.34
N ASP A 276 -41.19 38.61 -0.68
CA ASP A 276 -42.20 38.96 -1.69
C ASP A 276 -42.11 37.98 -2.85
N VAL A 277 -43.28 37.63 -3.40
CA VAL A 277 -43.41 36.82 -4.60
C VAL A 277 -44.36 37.55 -5.53
N TRP A 278 -43.96 37.73 -6.79
CA TRP A 278 -44.84 38.27 -7.82
C TRP A 278 -44.56 37.61 -9.17
N PHE A 279 -45.48 37.83 -10.11
CA PHE A 279 -45.44 37.25 -11.44
C PHE A 279 -45.40 38.38 -12.46
N ASP A 280 -44.53 38.23 -13.46
CA ASP A 280 -44.46 39.10 -14.63
C ASP A 280 -44.55 38.23 -15.87
N GLY A 281 -45.76 38.13 -16.43
CA GLY A 281 -46.09 37.14 -17.46
C GLY A 281 -45.86 35.71 -16.97
N ASP A 282 -45.04 34.95 -17.70
CA ASP A 282 -44.68 33.56 -17.37
C ASP A 282 -43.52 33.45 -16.36
N LYS A 283 -42.92 34.58 -15.96
CA LYS A 283 -41.78 34.61 -15.04
C LYS A 283 -42.22 34.87 -13.61
N CYS A 284 -41.67 34.11 -12.67
CA CYS A 284 -41.90 34.31 -11.24
C CYS A 284 -40.65 34.90 -10.60
N PHE A 285 -40.83 35.98 -9.84
CA PHE A 285 -39.77 36.66 -9.13
C PHE A 285 -39.99 36.57 -7.63
N ILE A 286 -38.90 36.31 -6.90
CA ILE A 286 -38.85 36.37 -5.44
C ILE A 286 -37.92 37.48 -5.00
N ARG A 287 -38.24 38.13 -3.88
CA ARG A 287 -37.36 39.09 -3.21
C ARG A 287 -37.32 38.81 -1.73
N PHE A 288 -36.14 38.47 -1.23
CA PHE A 288 -35.90 38.39 0.21
C PHE A 288 -35.82 39.79 0.80
N LYS A 289 -36.63 40.05 1.82
CA LYS A 289 -36.62 41.32 2.54
C LYS A 289 -35.59 41.31 3.66
N LYS A 290 -35.32 42.51 4.17
CA LYS A 290 -34.69 42.71 5.47
C LYS A 290 -35.29 41.77 6.52
N ASN A 291 -34.42 41.26 7.38
CA ASN A 291 -34.71 40.28 8.43
C ASN A 291 -34.98 38.84 7.94
N ALA A 292 -34.95 38.56 6.63
CA ALA A 292 -34.92 37.18 6.17
C ALA A 292 -33.57 36.54 6.52
N LYS A 293 -33.61 35.26 6.92
CA LYS A 293 -32.41 34.49 7.26
C LYS A 293 -31.91 33.72 6.04
N ILE A 294 -30.64 33.85 5.73
CA ILE A 294 -30.01 33.13 4.62
C ILE A 294 -28.77 32.37 5.10
N MET A 295 -28.41 31.30 4.39
CA MET A 295 -27.24 30.49 4.69
C MET A 295 -26.11 30.84 3.72
N ILE A 296 -25.06 31.51 4.20
CA ILE A 296 -23.90 31.87 3.37
C ILE A 296 -22.79 30.81 3.52
N PRO A 297 -22.31 30.21 2.42
CA PRO A 297 -21.14 29.34 2.44
C PRO A 297 -19.87 30.10 2.83
N LYS A 298 -19.07 29.51 3.72
CA LYS A 298 -17.71 29.93 4.09
C LYS A 298 -16.82 28.69 4.18
N ALA A 299 -15.50 28.89 4.28
CA ALA A 299 -14.55 27.79 4.45
C ALA A 299 -13.64 28.03 5.64
N VAL A 300 -13.23 26.94 6.30
CA VAL A 300 -12.27 26.95 7.40
C VAL A 300 -11.13 25.98 7.09
N ARG A 301 -9.92 26.32 7.53
CA ARG A 301 -8.77 25.41 7.48
C ARG A 301 -8.87 24.43 8.65
N PHE A 302 -9.00 23.14 8.35
CA PHE A 302 -8.97 22.08 9.33
C PHE A 302 -7.55 21.57 9.52
N ASP A 303 -7.23 21.15 10.74
CA ASP A 303 -5.91 20.75 11.22
C ASP A 303 -5.63 19.24 11.05
N ARG A 304 -6.67 18.42 10.86
CA ARG A 304 -6.52 16.97 10.62
C ARG A 304 -6.41 16.72 9.12
N LEU A 305 -5.19 16.66 8.62
CA LEU A 305 -4.88 16.52 7.18
C LEU A 305 -4.57 15.08 6.74
N VAL A 306 -4.37 14.16 7.69
CA VAL A 306 -3.86 12.80 7.46
C VAL A 306 -4.86 11.79 8.01
N ALA A 307 -5.06 10.69 7.28
CA ALA A 307 -5.91 9.57 7.69
C ALA A 307 -5.40 8.25 7.12
N GLY A 308 -5.76 7.14 7.77
CA GLY A 308 -5.66 5.80 7.18
C GLY A 308 -6.78 5.64 6.15
N GLN A 309 -6.41 5.61 4.88
CA GLN A 309 -7.38 5.56 3.77
C GLN A 309 -7.23 4.23 3.05
N ILE A 310 -8.35 3.61 2.66
CA ILE A 310 -8.35 2.48 1.72
C ILE A 310 -7.46 2.84 0.50
N PRO A 311 -6.69 1.88 -0.06
CA PRO A 311 -5.81 2.15 -1.18
C PRO A 311 -6.53 2.90 -2.31
N THR A 312 -5.89 3.94 -2.84
CA THR A 312 -6.49 4.75 -3.90
C THR A 312 -6.72 3.91 -5.14
N GLY A 313 -7.90 4.03 -5.75
CA GLY A 313 -8.32 3.18 -6.87
C GLY A 313 -9.00 1.88 -6.47
N TRP A 314 -9.14 1.58 -5.16
CA TRP A 314 -9.94 0.44 -4.71
C TRP A 314 -11.35 0.48 -5.29
N ASP A 315 -11.76 -0.60 -5.96
CA ASP A 315 -13.06 -0.72 -6.58
C ASP A 315 -13.75 -2.05 -6.20
N ALA A 316 -14.99 -1.96 -5.75
CA ALA A 316 -15.85 -3.10 -5.43
C ALA A 316 -16.14 -3.98 -6.65
N ARG A 317 -16.08 -3.43 -7.87
CA ARG A 317 -16.27 -4.18 -9.12
C ARG A 317 -15.24 -5.29 -9.31
N VAL A 318 -14.00 -5.06 -8.84
CA VAL A 318 -12.92 -6.06 -8.92
C VAL A 318 -13.28 -7.33 -8.14
N PHE A 319 -14.13 -7.21 -7.12
CA PHE A 319 -14.64 -8.32 -6.31
C PHE A 319 -15.96 -8.90 -6.82
N GLY A 320 -16.47 -8.41 -7.96
CA GLY A 320 -17.70 -8.90 -8.58
C GLY A 320 -19.00 -8.29 -8.04
N ILE A 321 -18.94 -7.20 -7.27
CA ILE A 321 -20.15 -6.47 -6.85
C ILE A 321 -20.72 -5.72 -8.07
N PRO A 322 -22.01 -5.92 -8.45
CA PRO A 322 -22.58 -5.25 -9.61
C PRO A 322 -22.87 -3.76 -9.36
N ASP A 323 -22.94 -2.98 -10.45
CA ASP A 323 -23.04 -1.51 -10.41
C ASP A 323 -24.31 -0.98 -9.74
N ASP A 324 -25.41 -1.73 -9.80
CA ASP A 324 -26.69 -1.38 -9.14
C ASP A 324 -26.54 -1.37 -7.62
N ILE A 325 -25.88 -2.39 -7.05
CA ILE A 325 -25.55 -2.46 -5.62
C ILE A 325 -24.56 -1.33 -5.27
N ILE A 326 -23.53 -1.11 -6.08
CA ILE A 326 -22.56 -0.03 -5.82
C ILE A 326 -23.23 1.35 -5.78
N ALA A 327 -24.21 1.59 -6.65
CA ALA A 327 -24.96 2.85 -6.70
C ALA A 327 -25.96 2.99 -5.54
N GLN A 328 -26.50 1.88 -5.03
CA GLN A 328 -27.56 1.88 -4.01
C GLN A 328 -27.02 1.96 -2.58
N VAL A 329 -25.92 1.27 -2.27
CA VAL A 329 -25.47 1.06 -0.88
C VAL A 329 -24.32 2.00 -0.53
N ASP A 330 -24.18 2.32 0.76
CA ASP A 330 -23.05 3.13 1.24
C ASP A 330 -21.71 2.38 1.15
N ARG A 331 -20.61 3.13 1.20
CA ARG A 331 -19.26 2.56 1.03
C ARG A 331 -18.87 1.57 2.13
N THR A 332 -19.31 1.80 3.37
CA THR A 332 -18.99 0.90 4.49
C THR A 332 -19.64 -0.46 4.26
N SER A 333 -20.85 -0.47 3.71
CA SER A 333 -21.52 -1.70 3.27
C SER A 333 -20.76 -2.45 2.19
N LEU A 334 -20.21 -1.75 1.19
CA LEU A 334 -19.40 -2.39 0.15
C LEU A 334 -18.16 -3.06 0.75
N TRP A 335 -17.49 -2.39 1.69
CA TRP A 335 -16.35 -2.97 2.41
C TRP A 335 -16.76 -4.19 3.24
N ALA A 336 -17.91 -4.12 3.91
CA ALA A 336 -18.44 -5.23 4.70
C ALA A 336 -18.79 -6.45 3.83
N LEU A 337 -19.37 -6.24 2.64
CA LEU A 337 -19.68 -7.31 1.69
C LEU A 337 -18.41 -8.02 1.21
N VAL A 338 -17.40 -7.26 0.76
CA VAL A 338 -16.11 -7.81 0.33
C VAL A 338 -15.41 -8.53 1.49
N CYS A 339 -15.39 -7.93 2.68
CA CYS A 339 -14.81 -8.52 3.86
C CYS A 339 -15.50 -9.83 4.26
N THR A 340 -16.83 -9.91 4.18
CA THR A 340 -17.59 -11.12 4.51
C THR A 340 -17.29 -12.24 3.51
N ALA A 341 -17.26 -11.92 2.21
CA ALA A 341 -16.94 -12.88 1.17
C ALA A 341 -15.51 -13.42 1.29
N GLU A 342 -14.53 -12.54 1.51
CA GLU A 342 -13.15 -12.97 1.76
C GLU A 342 -13.03 -13.80 3.05
N ALA A 343 -13.76 -13.46 4.12
CA ALA A 343 -13.71 -14.21 5.37
C ALA A 343 -14.27 -15.64 5.22
N LEU A 344 -15.35 -15.82 4.47
CA LEU A 344 -15.89 -17.15 4.14
C LEU A 344 -14.91 -17.96 3.29
N MET A 345 -14.31 -17.34 2.27
CA MET A 345 -13.25 -17.97 1.46
C MET A 345 -12.06 -18.40 2.32
N MET A 346 -11.67 -17.59 3.29
CA MET A 346 -10.60 -17.90 4.25
C MET A 346 -10.98 -19.02 5.23
N ALA A 347 -12.27 -19.27 5.44
CA ALA A 347 -12.78 -20.45 6.16
C ALA A 347 -12.89 -21.70 5.26
N GLY A 348 -12.57 -21.59 3.97
CA GLY A 348 -12.73 -22.68 3.00
C GLY A 348 -14.16 -22.84 2.49
N ILE A 349 -15.07 -21.92 2.80
CA ILE A 349 -16.47 -21.93 2.37
C ILE A 349 -16.56 -21.09 1.09
N THR A 350 -16.76 -21.74 -0.06
CA THR A 350 -16.86 -21.06 -1.37
C THR A 350 -18.28 -20.64 -1.70
N ASP A 351 -19.27 -21.41 -1.23
CA ASP A 351 -20.69 -21.09 -1.31
C ASP A 351 -21.27 -21.01 0.10
N SER A 352 -21.78 -19.83 0.46
CA SER A 352 -22.42 -19.60 1.76
C SER A 352 -23.55 -20.59 2.07
N TYR A 353 -24.21 -21.17 1.06
CA TYR A 353 -25.31 -22.10 1.25
C TYR A 353 -24.86 -23.49 1.73
N GLU A 354 -23.55 -23.79 1.66
CA GLU A 354 -22.98 -25.00 2.24
C GLU A 354 -23.29 -25.13 3.74
N LEU A 355 -23.35 -23.99 4.44
CA LEU A 355 -23.68 -23.95 5.87
C LEU A 355 -25.04 -24.59 6.19
N TYR A 356 -26.02 -24.49 5.29
CA TYR A 356 -27.35 -25.06 5.49
C TYR A 356 -27.37 -26.59 5.41
N LYS A 357 -26.31 -27.23 4.91
CA LYS A 357 -26.17 -28.69 4.98
C LYS A 357 -25.89 -29.18 6.41
N TYR A 358 -25.31 -28.31 7.24
CA TYR A 358 -24.86 -28.63 8.58
C TYR A 358 -25.67 -27.94 9.68
N ILE A 359 -26.34 -26.81 9.36
CA ILE A 359 -27.05 -25.96 10.33
C ILE A 359 -28.44 -25.60 9.79
N LEU A 360 -29.51 -25.89 10.54
CA LEU A 360 -30.90 -25.68 10.09
C LEU A 360 -31.50 -24.30 10.48
N ASN A 361 -31.01 -23.62 11.55
CA ASN A 361 -31.51 -22.30 12.00
C ASN A 361 -30.70 -21.67 13.17
N PRO A 362 -30.61 -20.32 13.31
CA PRO A 362 -30.20 -19.35 12.31
C PRO A 362 -28.69 -19.05 12.39
N LEU A 363 -28.06 -18.86 11.24
CA LEU A 363 -26.78 -18.15 11.15
C LEU A 363 -26.97 -16.74 11.73
N ALA A 364 -26.45 -16.51 12.94
CA ALA A 364 -26.53 -15.21 13.59
C ALA A 364 -25.44 -14.28 13.06
N ARG A 365 -25.85 -13.18 12.40
CA ARG A 365 -24.93 -12.08 12.08
C ARG A 365 -24.82 -11.16 13.28
N VAL A 366 -23.67 -11.18 13.96
CA VAL A 366 -23.33 -10.23 15.02
C VAL A 366 -22.17 -9.36 14.55
N SER A 367 -22.48 -8.35 13.72
CA SER A 367 -21.52 -7.34 13.26
C SER A 367 -22.04 -5.96 13.61
N LYS A 368 -21.24 -5.15 14.32
CA LYS A 368 -21.65 -3.83 14.80
C LYS A 368 -20.88 -2.73 14.08
N ASP A 369 -21.59 -1.70 13.65
CA ASP A 369 -21.00 -0.41 13.32
C ASP A 369 -21.24 0.54 14.51
N SER A 370 -20.21 1.29 14.90
CA SER A 370 -20.29 2.25 16.00
C SER A 370 -20.85 3.61 15.59
N THR A 371 -20.79 3.95 14.29
CA THR A 371 -21.14 5.28 13.77
C THR A 371 -21.80 5.29 12.40
N GLY A 372 -21.80 4.18 11.66
CA GLY A 372 -22.39 4.13 10.31
C GLY A 372 -23.90 3.90 10.27
N SER A 373 -24.44 3.97 9.07
CA SER A 373 -25.87 4.03 8.72
C SER A 373 -26.62 2.70 8.82
N TYR A 374 -26.15 1.75 9.61
CA TYR A 374 -26.83 0.47 9.84
C TYR A 374 -27.76 0.56 11.05
N SER A 375 -29.03 0.82 10.81
CA SER A 375 -30.09 0.42 11.76
C SER A 375 -30.31 -1.08 11.62
N PHE A 376 -29.97 -1.85 12.66
CA PHE A 376 -30.36 -3.26 12.74
C PHE A 376 -31.88 -3.38 12.61
N PRO A 377 -32.42 -4.39 11.88
CA PRO A 377 -33.82 -4.75 12.07
C PRO A 377 -33.98 -5.18 13.53
N ILE A 378 -34.76 -4.41 14.28
CA ILE A 378 -35.22 -4.78 15.61
C ILE A 378 -35.94 -6.12 15.46
N LYS A 379 -35.59 -7.09 16.31
CA LYS A 379 -36.25 -8.41 16.33
C LYS A 379 -37.77 -8.17 16.36
N PRO A 380 -38.56 -8.71 15.42
CA PRO A 380 -40.00 -8.60 15.51
C PRO A 380 -40.47 -9.30 16.80
N ASP A 381 -41.33 -8.65 17.59
CA ASP A 381 -41.78 -9.10 18.93
C ASP A 381 -42.43 -10.50 18.96
N HIS A 382 -42.66 -11.10 17.80
CA HIS A 382 -43.38 -12.37 17.62
C HIS A 382 -42.48 -13.61 17.48
N LEU A 383 -41.15 -13.49 17.59
CA LEU A 383 -40.26 -14.67 17.58
C LEU A 383 -39.89 -15.10 19.01
N PRO A 384 -40.23 -16.34 19.43
CA PRO A 384 -39.98 -16.81 20.79
C PRO A 384 -38.48 -16.80 21.11
N THR A 385 -38.16 -16.42 22.34
CA THR A 385 -36.83 -16.61 22.94
C THR A 385 -36.68 -18.08 23.29
N THR A 386 -35.76 -18.77 22.62
CA THR A 386 -35.18 -20.04 23.07
C THR A 386 -33.84 -19.78 23.72
#